data_AF-F0T0P8-F1
#
_entry.id   AF-F0T0P8-F1
#
_cell.length_a   1.000
_cell.length_b   1.000
_cell.length_c   1.000
_cell.angle_alpha   90.00
_cell.angle_beta   90.00
_cell.angle_gamma   90.00
#
_symmetry.space_group_name_H-M   'P 1'
#
loop_
_entity.id
_entity.type
_entity.pdbx_description
1 polymer ?
#
loop_
_entity_poly.entity_id
_entity_poly.type
_entity_poly.pdbx_seq_one_letter_code
_entity_poly.pdbx_strand_id
1 'polypeptide(L)'
;MFKVCIDPGHNETGADRGARYKDLAEEILTLKIAKLVKQGLEAQGNFTVIMTREGQTVNGPATTLLDSLRTRCSIANNAGADLLVSIHINAGKGTGSEVLVYGTGGKAEVCGKIMAPLIADAGSWTNRGVKVQNIQVLRDTTMPAILTENGFIDNDNDYQKLLKDSVLKDIADAHVLGICNYFGVKYKTSPTVQPVATTSQAAALPFLIIYSGEVESRIMPYLQESLKAPAIPLAALSETVVNAAQKLIGIGGKAEDYVVAGKKLTLYKLIAGSNRIETAEAVIKAVRGGIA
;
A
#
# COMPACT_ATOMS: atom_id res chain seq x y z
N MET A 1 0.58 9.29 22.19
CA MET A 1 0.28 8.44 21.01
C MET A 1 -0.69 9.24 20.15
N PHE A 2 -0.41 9.44 18.87
CA PHE A 2 -1.29 10.18 17.98
C PHE A 2 -2.55 9.36 17.68
N LYS A 3 -3.72 9.96 17.72
CA LYS A 3 -4.98 9.32 17.39
C LYS A 3 -5.32 9.59 15.93
N VAL A 4 -5.36 8.55 15.11
CA VAL A 4 -5.71 8.70 13.69
C VAL A 4 -7.02 7.98 13.43
N CYS A 5 -8.03 8.72 12.99
CA CYS A 5 -9.27 8.12 12.54
C CYS A 5 -9.13 7.74 11.07
N ILE A 6 -9.27 6.45 10.79
CA ILE A 6 -9.32 5.90 9.43
C ILE A 6 -10.79 5.59 9.14
N ASP A 7 -11.30 6.23 8.09
CA ASP A 7 -12.69 6.10 7.65
C ASP A 7 -12.75 5.35 6.32
N PRO A 8 -13.03 4.04 6.31
CA PRO A 8 -13.30 3.34 5.07
C PRO A 8 -14.66 3.81 4.52
N GLY A 9 -14.64 4.50 3.37
CA GLY A 9 -15.82 5.06 2.74
C GLY A 9 -16.93 4.04 2.51
N HIS A 10 -18.17 4.53 2.52
CA HIS A 10 -19.39 3.77 2.23
C HIS A 10 -19.64 2.55 3.13
N ASN A 11 -20.75 1.87 2.86
CA ASN A 11 -21.25 0.68 3.56
C ASN A 11 -21.64 -0.40 2.53
N GLU A 12 -21.50 -1.68 2.90
CA GLU A 12 -21.92 -2.82 2.07
C GLU A 12 -23.45 -2.89 1.92
N THR A 13 -24.18 -2.40 2.92
CA THR A 13 -25.64 -2.35 2.96
C THR A 13 -26.13 -0.95 3.37
N GLY A 14 -27.42 -0.69 3.14
CA GLY A 14 -28.05 0.60 3.48
C GLY A 14 -27.95 1.66 2.38
N ALA A 15 -28.15 2.92 2.77
CA ALA A 15 -28.31 4.04 1.84
C ALA A 15 -26.99 4.69 1.40
N ASP A 16 -25.89 4.44 2.11
CA ASP A 16 -24.55 4.94 1.79
C ASP A 16 -23.73 3.84 1.11
N ARG A 17 -24.15 3.46 -0.10
CA ARG A 17 -23.38 2.52 -0.94
C ARG A 17 -22.46 3.29 -1.87
N GLY A 18 -21.24 2.80 -2.03
CA GLY A 18 -20.25 3.39 -2.91
C GLY A 18 -20.47 3.03 -4.37
N ALA A 19 -19.54 3.47 -5.20
CA ALA A 19 -19.52 3.14 -6.61
C ALA A 19 -19.30 1.64 -6.84
N ARG A 20 -19.88 1.13 -7.94
CA ARG A 20 -19.73 -0.26 -8.38
C ARG A 20 -19.46 -0.30 -9.86
N TYR A 21 -18.51 -1.12 -10.26
CA TYR A 21 -18.19 -1.34 -11.66
C TYR A 21 -17.65 -2.75 -11.86
N LYS A 22 -18.33 -3.53 -12.73
CA LYS A 22 -18.05 -4.96 -12.95
C LYS A 22 -17.99 -5.71 -11.61
N ASP A 23 -16.87 -6.35 -11.30
CA ASP A 23 -16.70 -7.17 -10.10
C ASP A 23 -16.22 -6.37 -8.87
N LEU A 24 -15.99 -5.06 -9.03
CA LEU A 24 -15.51 -4.20 -7.95
C LEU A 24 -16.65 -3.41 -7.30
N ALA A 25 -16.57 -3.32 -5.98
CA ALA A 25 -17.41 -2.48 -5.16
C ALA A 25 -16.50 -1.62 -4.27
N GLU A 26 -16.70 -0.31 -4.32
CA GLU A 26 -15.86 0.67 -3.64
C GLU A 26 -15.76 0.38 -2.14
N GLU A 27 -16.87 0.07 -1.47
CA GLU A 27 -16.88 -0.16 -0.03
C GLU A 27 -16.05 -1.40 0.40
N ILE A 28 -15.86 -2.36 -0.51
CA ILE A 28 -15.02 -3.54 -0.25
C ILE A 28 -13.54 -3.13 -0.35
N LEU A 29 -13.19 -2.36 -1.40
CA LEU A 29 -11.83 -1.89 -1.63
C LEU A 29 -11.37 -0.94 -0.52
N THR A 30 -12.21 0.02 -0.14
CA THR A 30 -11.90 0.98 0.92
C THR A 30 -11.71 0.29 2.27
N LEU A 31 -12.53 -0.72 2.60
CA LEU A 31 -12.35 -1.51 3.83
C LEU A 31 -11.05 -2.31 3.81
N LYS A 32 -10.71 -2.94 2.67
CA LYS A 32 -9.44 -3.67 2.51
C LYS A 32 -8.23 -2.76 2.76
N ILE A 33 -8.19 -1.62 2.06
CA ILE A 33 -7.10 -0.64 2.20
C ILE A 33 -7.04 -0.15 3.65
N ALA A 34 -8.17 0.26 4.23
CA ALA A 34 -8.22 0.81 5.57
C ALA A 34 -7.75 -0.17 6.66
N LYS A 35 -8.06 -1.47 6.53
CA LYS A 35 -7.55 -2.50 7.45
C LYS A 35 -6.03 -2.64 7.37
N LEU A 36 -5.46 -2.58 6.17
CA LEU A 36 -4.01 -2.59 5.98
C LEU A 36 -3.37 -1.32 6.56
N VAL A 37 -4.00 -0.15 6.38
CA VAL A 37 -3.54 1.11 6.98
C VAL A 37 -3.56 1.03 8.50
N LYS A 38 -4.65 0.51 9.10
CA LYS A 38 -4.74 0.29 10.55
C LYS A 38 -3.55 -0.54 11.05
N GLN A 39 -3.34 -1.71 10.46
CA GLN A 39 -2.24 -2.60 10.82
C GLN A 39 -0.88 -1.91 10.69
N GLY A 40 -0.65 -1.22 9.58
CA GLY A 40 0.63 -0.54 9.30
C GLY A 40 0.92 0.60 10.27
N LEU A 41 -0.10 1.37 10.67
CA LEU A 41 0.03 2.45 11.66
C LEU A 41 0.24 1.90 13.08
N GLU A 42 -0.53 0.90 13.50
CA GLU A 42 -0.38 0.26 14.82
C GLU A 42 1.03 -0.33 14.98
N ALA A 43 1.58 -0.93 13.92
CA ALA A 43 2.95 -1.46 13.90
C ALA A 43 4.04 -0.38 14.12
N GLN A 44 3.75 0.90 13.88
CA GLN A 44 4.70 1.97 14.18
C GLN A 44 4.84 2.17 15.70
N GLY A 45 3.82 1.84 16.49
CA GLY A 45 3.78 2.02 17.95
C GLY A 45 3.55 3.46 18.41
N ASN A 46 3.41 4.41 17.49
CA ASN A 46 3.17 5.82 17.77
C ASN A 46 1.69 6.24 17.60
N PHE A 47 0.86 5.34 17.05
CA PHE A 47 -0.52 5.63 16.66
C PHE A 47 -1.54 4.76 17.41
N THR A 48 -2.62 5.40 17.84
CA THR A 48 -3.88 4.75 18.19
C THR A 48 -4.81 4.92 16.99
N VAL A 49 -5.27 3.82 16.39
CA VAL A 49 -6.12 3.87 15.20
C VAL A 49 -7.58 3.72 15.58
N ILE A 50 -8.41 4.66 15.12
CA ILE A 50 -9.87 4.64 15.29
C ILE A 50 -10.49 4.33 13.94
N MET A 51 -11.24 3.24 13.84
CA MET A 51 -11.95 2.88 12.61
C MET A 51 -13.41 3.35 12.70
N THR A 52 -13.91 4.05 11.67
CA THR A 52 -15.36 4.35 11.59
C THR A 52 -16.19 3.10 11.30
N ARG A 53 -15.59 2.08 10.67
CA ARG A 53 -16.10 0.72 10.56
C ARG A 53 -14.99 -0.32 10.46
N GLU A 54 -15.27 -1.51 10.97
CA GLU A 54 -14.42 -2.70 10.76
C GLU A 54 -15.14 -3.81 9.97
N GLY A 55 -16.47 -3.67 9.83
CA GLY A 55 -17.34 -4.58 9.10
C GLY A 55 -18.12 -3.89 8.00
N GLN A 56 -19.34 -4.39 7.78
CA GLN A 56 -20.17 -4.05 6.62
C GLN A 56 -20.68 -2.60 6.64
N THR A 57 -20.87 -2.00 7.81
CA THR A 57 -21.46 -0.67 7.98
C THR A 57 -20.66 0.16 8.99
N VAL A 58 -20.79 1.49 8.93
CA VAL A 58 -20.34 2.42 9.99
C VAL A 58 -20.81 1.96 11.37
N ASN A 59 -19.94 2.08 12.38
CA ASN A 59 -20.17 1.67 13.76
C ASN A 59 -21.17 2.60 14.47
N GLY A 60 -22.43 2.55 14.06
CA GLY A 60 -23.53 3.35 14.59
C GLY A 60 -24.69 3.49 13.60
N PRO A 61 -25.57 4.50 13.75
CA PRO A 61 -26.70 4.73 12.86
C PRO A 61 -26.26 4.89 11.39
N ALA A 62 -26.90 4.14 10.50
CA ALA A 62 -26.58 4.10 9.07
C ALA A 62 -27.82 3.93 8.17
N THR A 63 -29.02 4.21 8.69
CA THR A 63 -30.29 3.99 7.99
C THR A 63 -30.41 4.88 6.76
N THR A 64 -29.97 6.14 6.86
CA THR A 64 -29.89 7.07 5.73
C THR A 64 -28.43 7.41 5.42
N LEU A 65 -28.19 7.97 4.24
CA LEU A 65 -26.88 8.53 3.87
C LEU A 65 -26.43 9.59 4.89
N LEU A 66 -27.36 10.46 5.31
CA LEU A 66 -27.08 11.51 6.27
C LEU A 66 -26.70 10.94 7.64
N ASP A 67 -27.36 9.88 8.10
CA ASP A 67 -27.01 9.19 9.34
C ASP A 67 -25.62 8.59 9.24
N SER A 68 -25.32 7.89 8.14
CA SER A 68 -24.00 7.29 7.91
C SER A 68 -22.89 8.34 8.03
N LEU A 69 -23.00 9.44 7.29
CA LEU A 69 -22.02 10.52 7.28
C LEU A 69 -21.89 11.20 8.66
N ARG A 70 -23.01 11.44 9.36
CA ARG A 70 -23.00 12.02 10.72
C ARG A 70 -22.34 11.09 11.72
N THR A 71 -22.59 9.78 11.62
CA THR A 71 -21.98 8.77 12.48
C THR A 71 -20.47 8.73 12.28
N ARG A 72 -19.97 8.76 11.04
CA ARG A 72 -18.53 8.83 10.74
C ARG A 72 -17.88 10.06 11.40
N CYS A 73 -18.50 11.22 11.24
CA CYS A 73 -18.02 12.46 11.86
C CYS A 73 -18.01 12.36 13.39
N SER A 74 -19.08 11.82 13.97
CA SER A 74 -19.23 11.68 15.42
C SER A 74 -18.19 10.73 16.00
N ILE A 75 -17.88 9.61 15.33
CA ILE A 75 -16.83 8.68 15.76
C ILE A 75 -15.47 9.41 15.83
N ALA A 76 -15.10 10.12 14.77
CA ALA A 76 -13.83 10.86 14.72
C ALA A 76 -13.76 11.96 15.79
N ASN A 77 -14.83 12.75 15.93
CA ASN A 77 -14.92 13.85 16.88
C ASN A 77 -14.91 13.34 18.34
N ASN A 78 -15.70 12.33 18.67
CA ASN A 78 -15.80 11.78 20.03
C ASN A 78 -14.50 11.08 20.47
N ALA A 79 -13.76 10.50 19.52
CA ALA A 79 -12.45 9.94 19.81
C ALA A 79 -11.39 11.02 20.15
N GLY A 80 -11.66 12.28 19.78
CA GLY A 80 -10.68 13.36 19.79
C GLY A 80 -9.50 13.02 18.89
N ALA A 81 -9.76 12.60 17.65
CA ALA A 81 -8.69 12.23 16.71
C ALA A 81 -7.84 13.46 16.34
N ASP A 82 -6.55 13.24 16.10
CA ASP A 82 -5.60 14.27 15.66
C ASP A 82 -5.60 14.46 14.13
N LEU A 83 -6.09 13.45 13.40
CA LEU A 83 -6.25 13.43 11.94
C LEU A 83 -7.38 12.48 11.56
N LEU A 84 -8.22 12.87 10.61
CA LEU A 84 -9.12 11.97 9.88
C LEU A 84 -8.57 11.73 8.47
N VAL A 85 -8.51 10.46 8.07
CA VAL A 85 -8.24 10.03 6.69
C VAL A 85 -9.40 9.17 6.21
N SER A 86 -10.24 9.73 5.35
CA SER A 86 -11.33 9.01 4.69
C SER A 86 -10.83 8.40 3.38
N ILE A 87 -10.99 7.09 3.20
CA ILE A 87 -10.42 6.33 2.09
C ILE A 87 -11.55 5.97 1.13
N HIS A 88 -11.42 6.40 -0.13
CA HIS A 88 -12.41 6.25 -1.19
C HIS A 88 -11.77 5.77 -2.51
N ILE A 89 -12.64 5.31 -3.43
CA ILE A 89 -12.31 5.06 -4.84
C ILE A 89 -13.30 5.85 -5.71
N ASN A 90 -12.77 6.70 -6.56
CA ASN A 90 -13.50 7.62 -7.40
C ASN A 90 -14.31 6.89 -8.50
N ALA A 91 -15.21 7.63 -9.15
CA ALA A 91 -15.93 7.22 -10.34
C ALA A 91 -16.19 8.42 -11.26
N GLY A 92 -16.71 8.19 -12.47
CA GLY A 92 -16.95 9.24 -13.47
C GLY A 92 -15.99 9.17 -14.66
N LYS A 93 -15.41 8.01 -14.94
CA LYS A 93 -14.55 7.71 -16.10
C LYS A 93 -13.25 8.54 -16.18
N GLY A 94 -12.84 9.16 -15.09
CA GLY A 94 -11.52 9.79 -14.95
C GLY A 94 -10.40 8.76 -14.85
N THR A 95 -9.17 9.21 -14.60
CA THR A 95 -8.06 8.33 -14.17
C THR A 95 -7.15 9.09 -13.22
N GLY A 96 -6.47 8.37 -12.33
CA GLY A 96 -5.55 8.95 -11.36
C GLY A 96 -6.09 8.99 -9.94
N SER A 97 -5.25 9.46 -9.02
CA SER A 97 -5.63 9.68 -7.62
C SER A 97 -5.71 11.17 -7.29
N GLU A 98 -6.56 11.52 -6.32
CA GLU A 98 -6.66 12.88 -5.76
C GLU A 98 -6.82 12.84 -4.24
N VAL A 99 -6.51 13.96 -3.59
CA VAL A 99 -6.77 14.15 -2.16
C VAL A 99 -7.68 15.36 -1.99
N LEU A 100 -8.80 15.17 -1.30
CA LEU A 100 -9.81 16.20 -1.08
C LEU A 100 -9.66 16.77 0.33
N VAL A 101 -9.82 18.08 0.44
CA VAL A 101 -9.82 18.84 1.70
C VAL A 101 -10.99 19.83 1.72
N TYR A 102 -11.43 20.27 2.90
CA TYR A 102 -12.51 21.26 3.00
C TYR A 102 -12.07 22.70 2.67
N GLY A 103 -10.79 23.03 2.91
CA GLY A 103 -10.24 24.37 2.68
C GLY A 103 -8.72 24.38 2.60
N THR A 104 -8.17 25.49 2.14
CA THR A 104 -6.72 25.72 1.97
C THR A 104 -6.11 26.50 3.15
N GLY A 105 -4.78 26.54 3.23
CA GLY A 105 -4.01 27.26 4.24
C GLY A 105 -3.86 26.55 5.59
N GLY A 106 -4.44 25.36 5.74
CA GLY A 106 -4.48 24.62 7.00
C GLY A 106 -3.73 23.30 6.99
N LYS A 107 -3.72 22.64 8.15
CA LYS A 107 -3.06 21.33 8.37
C LYS A 107 -3.60 20.22 7.44
N ALA A 108 -4.88 20.27 7.08
CA ALA A 108 -5.47 19.30 6.15
C ALA A 108 -4.82 19.41 4.74
N GLU A 109 -4.59 20.63 4.24
CA GLU A 109 -3.90 20.82 2.96
C GLU A 109 -2.44 20.37 3.02
N VAL A 110 -1.75 20.61 4.14
CA VAL A 110 -0.37 20.11 4.36
C VAL A 110 -0.35 18.58 4.28
N CYS A 111 -1.26 17.91 4.99
CA CYS A 111 -1.40 16.46 4.93
C CYS A 111 -1.70 16.00 3.50
N GLY A 112 -2.65 16.65 2.82
CA GLY A 112 -3.00 16.32 1.43
C GLY A 112 -1.83 16.45 0.46
N LYS A 113 -0.99 17.48 0.60
CA LYS A 113 0.21 17.69 -0.24
C LYS A 113 1.27 16.62 -0.01
N ILE A 114 1.37 16.08 1.21
CA ILE A 114 2.24 14.94 1.52
C ILE A 114 1.68 13.65 0.89
N MET A 115 0.37 13.43 1.02
CA MET A 115 -0.28 12.18 0.62
C MET A 115 -0.42 12.03 -0.91
N ALA A 116 -0.77 13.10 -1.62
CA ALA A 116 -1.09 13.05 -3.06
C ALA A 116 0.00 12.39 -3.94
N PRO A 117 1.29 12.79 -3.87
CA PRO A 117 2.32 12.14 -4.67
C PRO A 117 2.57 10.68 -4.25
N LEU A 118 2.52 10.36 -2.95
CA LEU A 118 2.75 9.00 -2.45
C LEU A 118 1.69 8.01 -2.96
N ILE A 119 0.42 8.41 -2.93
CA ILE A 119 -0.69 7.58 -3.41
C ILE A 119 -0.62 7.41 -4.92
N ALA A 120 -0.33 8.49 -5.66
CA ALA A 120 -0.17 8.42 -7.12
C ALA A 120 0.95 7.45 -7.53
N ASP A 121 2.09 7.50 -6.83
CA ASP A 121 3.24 6.61 -7.09
C ASP A 121 2.93 5.15 -6.75
N ALA A 122 2.28 4.90 -5.62
CA ALA A 122 1.85 3.56 -5.20
C ALA A 122 0.93 2.90 -6.20
N GLY A 123 -0.03 3.67 -6.73
CA GLY A 123 -0.86 3.20 -7.81
C GLY A 123 -0.07 3.01 -9.13
N SER A 124 0.91 3.87 -9.40
CA SER A 124 1.40 4.20 -10.75
C SER A 124 0.34 4.91 -11.62
N TRP A 125 -0.34 5.91 -11.05
CA TRP A 125 -1.44 6.62 -11.69
C TRP A 125 -1.11 8.11 -11.78
N THR A 126 -1.88 8.86 -12.57
CA THR A 126 -1.74 10.32 -12.63
C THR A 126 -2.02 10.94 -11.27
N ASN A 127 -1.11 11.77 -10.75
CA ASN A 127 -1.36 12.60 -9.57
C ASN A 127 -2.25 13.79 -9.96
N ARG A 128 -3.50 13.82 -9.48
CA ARG A 128 -4.46 14.90 -9.76
C ARG A 128 -4.45 15.98 -8.68
N GLY A 129 -3.54 15.87 -7.71
CA GLY A 129 -3.27 16.87 -6.68
C GLY A 129 -4.31 16.95 -5.56
N VAL A 130 -4.21 18.04 -4.80
CA VAL A 130 -5.12 18.36 -3.71
C VAL A 130 -6.25 19.25 -4.24
N LYS A 131 -7.50 18.94 -3.87
CA LYS A 131 -8.68 19.69 -4.30
C LYS A 131 -9.56 20.07 -3.13
N VAL A 132 -10.19 21.24 -3.22
CA VAL A 132 -11.18 21.69 -2.24
C VAL A 132 -12.54 21.12 -2.62
N GLN A 133 -13.21 20.47 -1.66
CA GLN A 133 -14.56 19.92 -1.83
C GLN A 133 -15.38 20.06 -0.55
N ASN A 134 -16.68 20.31 -0.71
CA ASN A 134 -17.63 20.45 0.40
C ASN A 134 -18.25 19.10 0.79
N ILE A 135 -17.41 18.18 1.27
CA ILE A 135 -17.83 16.83 1.68
C ILE A 135 -18.05 16.80 3.19
N GLN A 136 -19.14 16.17 3.62
CA GLN A 136 -19.59 16.21 5.01
C GLN A 136 -18.52 15.74 6.02
N VAL A 137 -17.84 14.63 5.76
CA VAL A 137 -16.77 14.13 6.65
C VAL A 137 -15.57 15.08 6.75
N LEU A 138 -15.35 15.93 5.74
CA LEU A 138 -14.29 16.94 5.76
C LEU A 138 -14.73 18.23 6.46
N ARG A 139 -16.01 18.59 6.34
CA ARG A 139 -16.58 19.83 6.87
C ARG A 139 -16.99 19.72 8.34
N ASP A 140 -17.61 18.61 8.73
CA ASP A 140 -18.31 18.46 10.02
C ASP A 140 -17.43 17.74 11.07
N THR A 141 -16.14 17.56 10.77
CA THR A 141 -15.14 17.07 11.71
C THR A 141 -14.25 18.19 12.24
N THR A 142 -13.78 18.01 13.48
CA THR A 142 -13.11 19.07 14.25
C THR A 142 -11.58 19.04 14.14
N MET A 143 -11.03 17.94 13.67
CA MET A 143 -9.60 17.75 13.41
C MET A 143 -9.29 17.98 11.92
N PRO A 144 -8.01 18.13 11.53
CA PRO A 144 -7.64 18.09 10.13
C PRO A 144 -8.18 16.82 9.46
N ALA A 145 -8.90 16.97 8.36
CA ALA A 145 -9.52 15.87 7.64
C ALA A 145 -9.12 15.90 6.16
N ILE A 146 -8.71 14.75 5.65
CA ILE A 146 -8.48 14.52 4.23
C ILE A 146 -9.34 13.35 3.76
N LEU A 147 -9.68 13.34 2.47
CA LEU A 147 -10.30 12.21 1.80
C LEU A 147 -9.43 11.81 0.59
N THR A 148 -9.02 10.56 0.52
CA THR A 148 -8.17 10.04 -0.56
C THR A 148 -9.02 9.30 -1.58
N GLU A 149 -8.97 9.74 -2.82
CA GLU A 149 -9.56 9.06 -3.96
C GLU A 149 -8.46 8.23 -4.62
N ASN A 150 -8.43 6.93 -4.35
CA ASN A 150 -7.32 6.04 -4.69
C ASN A 150 -7.47 5.43 -6.08
N GLY A 151 -8.05 6.22 -6.98
CA GLY A 151 -8.34 5.79 -8.33
C GLY A 151 -9.76 5.91 -8.83
N PHE A 152 -10.01 5.63 -10.10
CA PHE A 152 -11.35 5.53 -10.69
C PHE A 152 -11.76 4.07 -10.89
N ILE A 153 -12.80 3.63 -10.18
CA ILE A 153 -13.32 2.25 -10.26
C ILE A 153 -13.88 1.91 -11.65
N ASP A 154 -14.38 2.92 -12.37
CA ASP A 154 -15.06 2.81 -13.66
C ASP A 154 -14.19 3.20 -14.86
N ASN A 155 -12.87 3.26 -14.66
CA ASN A 155 -11.87 3.38 -15.72
C ASN A 155 -11.13 2.06 -15.88
N ASP A 156 -11.09 1.50 -17.10
CA ASP A 156 -10.56 0.15 -17.31
C ASP A 156 -9.09 -0.01 -16.90
N ASN A 157 -8.23 1.01 -17.10
CA ASN A 157 -6.81 0.90 -16.72
C ASN A 157 -6.62 0.88 -15.20
N ASP A 158 -7.39 1.71 -14.52
CA ASP A 158 -7.40 1.88 -13.08
C ASP A 158 -8.06 0.65 -12.40
N TYR A 159 -9.18 0.20 -12.94
CA TYR A 159 -9.88 -1.04 -12.59
C TYR A 159 -8.94 -2.25 -12.59
N GLN A 160 -8.15 -2.45 -13.66
CA GLN A 160 -7.19 -3.57 -13.74
C GLN A 160 -6.10 -3.52 -12.66
N LYS A 161 -5.80 -2.32 -12.12
CA LYS A 161 -4.88 -2.16 -11.00
C LYS A 161 -5.59 -2.43 -9.67
N LEU A 162 -6.80 -1.93 -9.49
CA LEU A 162 -7.61 -2.11 -8.26
C LEU A 162 -8.01 -3.56 -7.99
N LEU A 163 -8.04 -4.42 -9.01
CA LEU A 163 -8.21 -5.87 -8.85
C LEU A 163 -7.06 -6.55 -8.10
N LYS A 164 -5.88 -5.91 -8.02
CA LYS A 164 -4.66 -6.53 -7.50
C LYS A 164 -4.49 -6.16 -6.03
N ASP A 165 -4.56 -7.15 -5.16
CA ASP A 165 -4.32 -6.95 -3.71
C ASP A 165 -2.93 -6.35 -3.44
N SER A 166 -1.92 -6.59 -4.29
CA SER A 166 -0.61 -5.94 -4.21
C SER A 166 -0.70 -4.41 -4.39
N VAL A 167 -1.52 -3.93 -5.33
CA VAL A 167 -1.73 -2.48 -5.53
C VAL A 167 -2.49 -1.89 -4.34
N LEU A 168 -3.49 -2.59 -3.81
CA LEU A 168 -4.21 -2.14 -2.62
C LEU A 168 -3.29 -2.05 -1.40
N LYS A 169 -2.33 -2.98 -1.29
CA LYS A 169 -1.28 -2.94 -0.27
C LYS A 169 -0.31 -1.78 -0.48
N ASP A 170 0.16 -1.54 -1.70
CA ASP A 170 1.04 -0.40 -1.99
C ASP A 170 0.36 0.93 -1.64
N ILE A 171 -0.94 1.06 -1.97
CA ILE A 171 -1.75 2.21 -1.59
C ILE A 171 -1.82 2.34 -0.07
N ALA A 172 -2.06 1.25 0.66
CA ALA A 172 -2.10 1.28 2.12
C ALA A 172 -0.74 1.66 2.73
N ASP A 173 0.37 1.11 2.24
CA ASP A 173 1.72 1.46 2.70
C ASP A 173 2.03 2.96 2.44
N ALA A 174 1.57 3.51 1.30
CA ALA A 174 1.68 4.94 1.01
C ALA A 174 0.87 5.82 1.98
N HIS A 175 -0.31 5.37 2.42
CA HIS A 175 -1.05 6.06 3.48
C HIS A 175 -0.30 6.04 4.80
N VAL A 176 0.24 4.89 5.22
CA VAL A 176 0.99 4.78 6.46
C VAL A 176 2.21 5.69 6.44
N LEU A 177 2.98 5.68 5.34
CA LEU A 177 4.13 6.57 5.14
C LEU A 177 3.72 8.05 5.18
N GLY A 178 2.68 8.43 4.44
CA GLY A 178 2.23 9.82 4.39
C GLY A 178 1.70 10.33 5.73
N ILE A 179 0.99 9.49 6.50
CA ILE A 179 0.55 9.81 7.86
C ILE A 179 1.77 9.93 8.79
N CYS A 180 2.75 9.03 8.70
CA CYS A 180 3.99 9.15 9.47
C CYS A 180 4.71 10.47 9.18
N ASN A 181 4.86 10.82 7.91
CA ASN A 181 5.49 12.07 7.47
C ASN A 181 4.74 13.30 7.98
N TYR A 182 3.41 13.29 7.92
CA TYR A 182 2.57 14.38 8.44
C TYR A 182 2.76 14.60 9.94
N PHE A 183 2.89 13.53 10.73
CA PHE A 183 3.13 13.62 12.18
C PHE A 183 4.61 13.73 12.56
N GLY A 184 5.54 13.75 11.60
CA GLY A 184 6.98 13.73 11.86
C GLY A 184 7.45 12.45 12.57
N VAL A 185 6.70 11.36 12.46
CA VAL A 185 7.07 10.05 12.98
C VAL A 185 8.02 9.39 12.00
N LYS A 186 9.20 8.96 12.46
CA LYS A 186 10.11 8.16 11.64
C LYS A 186 9.42 6.85 11.28
N TYR A 187 9.08 6.69 10.00
CA TYR A 187 8.50 5.46 9.49
C TYR A 187 9.44 4.30 9.75
N LYS A 188 8.99 3.37 10.60
CA LYS A 188 9.57 2.04 10.68
C LYS A 188 9.03 1.32 9.46
N THR A 189 9.91 1.03 8.51
CA THR A 189 9.60 0.05 7.48
C THR A 189 8.96 -1.13 8.20
N SER A 190 7.73 -1.48 7.82
CA SER A 190 7.03 -2.65 8.37
C SER A 190 8.04 -3.78 8.51
N PRO A 191 7.99 -4.58 9.59
CA PRO A 191 8.81 -5.77 9.63
C PRO A 191 8.43 -6.60 8.40
N THR A 192 9.24 -6.51 7.35
CA THR A 192 9.66 -7.68 6.60
C THR A 192 9.91 -8.72 7.67
N VAL A 193 9.16 -9.83 7.61
CA VAL A 193 9.40 -11.09 8.31
C VAL A 193 10.67 -10.98 9.13
N GLN A 194 10.54 -10.82 10.45
CA GLN A 194 11.69 -10.83 11.37
C GLN A 194 12.65 -11.91 10.88
N PRO A 195 13.97 -11.67 10.85
CA PRO A 195 14.93 -12.72 10.63
C PRO A 195 14.50 -13.86 11.55
N VAL A 196 14.10 -15.00 10.96
CA VAL A 196 13.84 -16.20 11.73
C VAL A 196 15.05 -16.33 12.64
N ALA A 197 14.78 -16.31 13.95
CA ALA A 197 15.81 -16.44 14.95
C ALA A 197 16.75 -17.57 14.51
N THR A 198 18.04 -17.27 14.49
CA THR A 198 19.10 -18.23 14.20
C THR A 198 19.02 -19.38 15.19
N THR A 199 18.20 -20.38 14.87
CA THR A 199 18.39 -21.75 15.33
C THR A 199 19.15 -22.47 14.25
N SER A 200 20.46 -22.56 14.49
CA SER A 200 21.38 -23.59 14.02
C SER A 200 20.70 -24.84 13.43
N GLN A 201 20.59 -24.89 12.10
CA GLN A 201 21.07 -25.97 11.24
C GLN A 201 20.82 -25.58 9.77
N ALA A 202 21.91 -25.40 9.02
CA ALA A 202 21.87 -24.99 7.62
C ALA A 202 21.29 -26.11 6.74
N ALA A 203 20.00 -26.01 6.43
CA ALA A 203 19.51 -26.54 5.17
C ALA A 203 19.84 -25.49 4.09
N ALA A 204 20.60 -25.89 3.06
CA ALA A 204 20.90 -24.99 1.95
C ALA A 204 19.60 -24.49 1.29
N LEU A 205 19.49 -23.18 1.06
CA LEU A 205 18.35 -22.61 0.38
C LEU A 205 18.37 -23.08 -1.09
N PRO A 206 17.29 -23.63 -1.64
CA PRO A 206 17.29 -24.13 -3.01
C PRO A 206 17.49 -23.00 -4.04
N PHE A 207 17.00 -21.78 -3.75
CA PHE A 207 17.29 -20.59 -4.53
C PHE A 207 17.10 -19.30 -3.73
N LEU A 208 17.84 -18.26 -4.12
CA LEU A 208 17.78 -16.89 -3.57
C LEU A 208 17.58 -15.89 -4.71
N ILE A 209 16.63 -14.97 -4.53
CA ILE A 209 16.38 -13.87 -5.46
C ILE A 209 17.18 -12.64 -5.00
N ILE A 210 17.92 -12.04 -5.92
CA ILE A 210 18.69 -10.81 -5.71
C ILE A 210 18.12 -9.75 -6.65
N TYR A 211 17.65 -8.63 -6.12
CA TYR A 211 17.06 -7.57 -6.94
C TYR A 211 17.86 -6.26 -6.87
N SER A 212 17.98 -5.59 -8.00
CA SER A 212 18.76 -4.36 -8.14
C SER A 212 17.85 -3.14 -8.23
N GLY A 213 17.58 -2.48 -7.10
CA GLY A 213 16.96 -1.15 -7.07
C GLY A 213 15.54 -1.11 -6.51
N GLU A 214 15.01 0.11 -6.38
CA GLU A 214 13.69 0.39 -5.80
C GLU A 214 12.51 0.07 -6.73
N VAL A 215 12.76 -0.14 -8.02
CA VAL A 215 11.71 -0.51 -8.98
C VAL A 215 11.39 -2.00 -8.83
N GLU A 216 12.41 -2.83 -8.77
CA GLU A 216 12.31 -4.27 -8.61
C GLU A 216 11.83 -4.67 -7.21
N SER A 217 12.14 -3.88 -6.18
CA SER A 217 11.66 -4.12 -4.81
C SER A 217 10.13 -4.25 -4.74
N ARG A 218 9.41 -3.53 -5.61
CA ARG A 218 7.93 -3.49 -5.67
C ARG A 218 7.30 -4.80 -6.10
N ILE A 219 8.02 -5.68 -6.80
CA ILE A 219 7.52 -7.01 -7.20
C ILE A 219 8.01 -8.14 -6.30
N MET A 220 8.88 -7.86 -5.33
CA MET A 220 9.46 -8.89 -4.47
C MET A 220 8.41 -9.60 -3.60
N PRO A 221 7.45 -8.93 -2.94
CA PRO A 221 6.44 -9.62 -2.14
C PRO A 221 5.68 -10.68 -2.95
N TYR A 222 5.28 -10.33 -4.17
CA TYR A 222 4.58 -11.24 -5.09
C TYR A 222 5.45 -12.44 -5.50
N LEU A 223 6.73 -12.20 -5.81
CA LEU A 223 7.66 -13.26 -6.19
C LEU A 223 7.99 -14.20 -5.03
N GLN A 224 8.22 -13.65 -3.83
CA GLN A 224 8.48 -14.41 -2.62
C GLN A 224 7.28 -15.30 -2.27
N GLU A 225 6.07 -14.78 -2.40
CA GLU A 225 4.83 -15.55 -2.18
C GLU A 225 4.66 -16.66 -3.23
N SER A 226 4.84 -16.34 -4.51
CA SER A 226 4.61 -17.23 -5.65
C SER A 226 5.62 -18.36 -5.75
N LEU A 227 6.85 -18.11 -5.31
CA LEU A 227 7.98 -19.03 -5.44
C LEU A 227 8.39 -19.67 -4.11
N LYS A 228 7.87 -19.18 -2.98
CA LYS A 228 8.28 -19.62 -1.63
C LYS A 228 9.80 -19.50 -1.44
N ALA A 229 10.36 -18.38 -1.89
CA ALA A 229 11.79 -18.14 -1.82
C ALA A 229 12.14 -16.78 -1.22
N PRO A 230 13.28 -16.69 -0.54
CA PRO A 230 13.78 -15.43 -0.03
C PRO A 230 14.24 -14.51 -1.17
N ALA A 231 14.11 -13.20 -0.93
CA ALA A 231 14.65 -12.16 -1.80
C ALA A 231 15.41 -11.13 -0.98
N ILE A 232 16.53 -10.63 -1.50
CA ILE A 232 17.33 -9.57 -0.89
C ILE A 232 17.70 -8.49 -1.91
N PRO A 233 17.84 -7.23 -1.50
CA PRO A 233 18.39 -6.22 -2.37
C PRO A 233 19.86 -6.52 -2.65
N LEU A 234 20.34 -6.18 -3.84
CA LEU A 234 21.74 -6.32 -4.24
C LEU A 234 22.71 -5.64 -3.26
N ALA A 235 22.29 -4.53 -2.64
CA ALA A 235 23.06 -3.81 -1.63
C ALA A 235 23.24 -4.58 -0.30
N ALA A 236 22.43 -5.60 -0.01
CA ALA A 236 22.51 -6.41 1.21
C ALA A 236 23.28 -7.73 1.01
N LEU A 237 23.90 -7.89 -0.16
CA LEU A 237 24.56 -9.11 -0.55
C LEU A 237 25.90 -9.29 0.20
N SER A 238 26.16 -10.50 0.69
CA SER A 238 27.41 -10.86 1.39
C SER A 238 27.84 -12.29 1.04
N GLU A 239 29.12 -12.63 1.26
CA GLU A 239 29.65 -13.97 0.96
C GLU A 239 28.88 -15.05 1.73
N THR A 240 28.56 -14.79 3.00
CA THR A 240 27.79 -15.72 3.85
C THR A 240 26.41 -16.02 3.26
N VAL A 241 25.72 -15.00 2.75
CA VAL A 241 24.37 -15.15 2.20
C VAL A 241 24.40 -15.87 0.85
N VAL A 242 25.39 -15.58 0.01
CA VAL A 242 25.60 -16.25 -1.27
C VAL A 242 25.88 -17.73 -1.07
N ASN A 243 26.75 -18.08 -0.13
CA ASN A 243 27.15 -19.47 0.12
C ASN A 243 26.02 -20.33 0.73
N ALA A 244 24.96 -19.70 1.25
CA ALA A 244 23.81 -20.40 1.81
C ALA A 244 22.78 -20.86 0.75
N ALA A 245 22.89 -20.40 -0.51
CA ALA A 245 21.94 -20.70 -1.58
C ALA A 245 22.56 -21.55 -2.70
N GLN A 246 21.79 -22.51 -3.22
CA GLN A 246 22.23 -23.38 -4.33
C GLN A 246 22.16 -22.68 -5.70
N LYS A 247 21.17 -21.79 -5.88
CA LYS A 247 20.96 -21.03 -7.12
C LYS A 247 20.70 -19.56 -6.81
N LEU A 248 21.32 -18.66 -7.55
CA LEU A 248 21.11 -17.21 -7.45
C LEU A 248 20.39 -16.69 -8.68
N ILE A 249 19.30 -15.94 -8.48
CA ILE A 249 18.55 -15.30 -9.57
C ILE A 249 18.67 -13.80 -9.41
N GLY A 250 19.26 -13.13 -10.40
CA GLY A 250 19.31 -11.68 -10.47
C GLY A 250 18.07 -11.10 -11.16
N ILE A 251 17.53 -10.02 -10.62
CA ILE A 251 16.41 -9.27 -11.19
C ILE A 251 16.80 -7.79 -11.31
N GLY A 252 16.73 -7.26 -12.53
CA GLY A 252 17.16 -5.90 -12.84
C GLY A 252 18.69 -5.73 -12.84
N GLY A 253 19.14 -4.53 -13.19
CA GLY A 253 20.56 -4.20 -13.33
C GLY A 253 21.27 -4.98 -14.45
N LYS A 254 22.59 -4.84 -14.49
CA LYS A 254 23.48 -5.56 -15.42
C LYS A 254 24.20 -6.69 -14.69
N ALA A 255 24.64 -7.71 -15.42
CA ALA A 255 25.39 -8.82 -14.84
C ALA A 255 26.68 -8.37 -14.10
N GLU A 256 27.29 -7.26 -14.54
CA GLU A 256 28.45 -6.66 -13.88
C GLU A 256 28.17 -6.07 -12.49
N ASP A 257 26.91 -5.80 -12.15
CA ASP A 257 26.53 -5.25 -10.84
C ASP A 257 26.50 -6.33 -9.75
N TYR A 258 26.40 -7.61 -10.13
CA TYR A 258 26.30 -8.73 -9.20
C TYR A 258 27.68 -9.17 -8.72
N VAL A 259 28.28 -8.36 -7.85
CA VAL A 259 29.62 -8.54 -7.31
C VAL A 259 29.59 -8.60 -5.79
N VAL A 260 30.33 -9.53 -5.21
CA VAL A 260 30.54 -9.65 -3.76
C VAL A 260 32.03 -9.81 -3.49
N ALA A 261 32.59 -9.00 -2.59
CA ALA A 261 34.01 -9.01 -2.25
C ALA A 261 34.94 -8.96 -3.49
N GLY A 262 34.54 -8.19 -4.52
CA GLY A 262 35.30 -8.03 -5.77
C GLY A 262 35.18 -9.22 -6.75
N LYS A 263 34.39 -10.24 -6.43
CA LYS A 263 34.14 -11.39 -7.31
C LYS A 263 32.76 -11.30 -7.94
N LYS A 264 32.68 -11.47 -9.25
CA LYS A 264 31.41 -11.60 -9.98
C LYS A 264 30.70 -12.89 -9.56
N LEU A 265 29.41 -12.78 -9.27
CA LEU A 265 28.58 -13.94 -8.97
C LEU A 265 28.21 -14.72 -10.22
N THR A 266 28.15 -16.05 -10.09
CA THR A 266 27.53 -16.91 -11.09
C THR A 266 26.03 -16.95 -10.84
N LEU A 267 25.27 -16.20 -11.64
CA LEU A 267 23.81 -16.23 -11.58
C LEU A 267 23.29 -17.43 -12.37
N TYR A 268 22.30 -18.14 -11.80
CA TYR A 268 21.51 -19.13 -12.52
C TYR A 268 20.73 -18.46 -13.67
N LYS A 269 20.19 -17.26 -13.41
CA LYS A 269 19.57 -16.41 -14.42
C LYS A 269 19.59 -14.94 -14.01
N LEU A 270 19.73 -14.05 -14.99
CA LEU A 270 19.49 -12.61 -14.85
C LEU A 270 18.26 -12.26 -15.68
N ILE A 271 17.29 -11.58 -15.07
CA ILE A 271 16.05 -11.16 -15.73
C ILE A 271 15.91 -9.66 -15.58
N ALA A 272 15.93 -8.98 -16.72
CA ALA A 272 15.61 -7.57 -16.83
C ALA A 272 14.39 -7.43 -17.74
N GLY A 273 13.41 -6.63 -17.33
CA GLY A 273 12.23 -6.35 -18.13
C GLY A 273 11.94 -4.84 -18.16
N SER A 274 11.21 -4.41 -19.19
CA SER A 274 10.73 -3.03 -19.33
C SER A 274 9.52 -2.73 -18.46
N ASN A 275 8.87 -3.76 -17.91
CA ASN A 275 7.71 -3.66 -17.03
C ASN A 275 7.78 -4.69 -15.89
N ARG A 276 7.28 -4.29 -14.72
CA ARG A 276 7.26 -5.05 -13.47
C ARG A 276 6.47 -6.37 -13.56
N ILE A 277 5.36 -6.40 -14.30
CA ILE A 277 4.52 -7.60 -14.44
C ILE A 277 5.24 -8.64 -15.30
N GLU A 278 5.72 -8.24 -16.48
CA GLU A 278 6.49 -9.11 -17.38
C GLU A 278 7.75 -9.63 -16.71
N THR A 279 8.43 -8.79 -15.93
CA THR A 279 9.60 -9.19 -15.14
C THR A 279 9.20 -10.27 -14.13
N ALA A 280 8.11 -10.09 -13.38
CA ALA A 280 7.66 -11.07 -12.41
C ALA A 280 7.21 -12.40 -13.05
N GLU A 281 6.48 -12.35 -14.18
CA GLU A 281 6.09 -13.53 -14.94
C GLU A 281 7.28 -14.28 -15.52
N ALA A 282 8.25 -13.55 -16.07
CA ALA A 282 9.49 -14.13 -16.59
C ALA A 282 10.30 -14.81 -15.48
N VAL A 283 10.35 -14.21 -14.28
CA VAL A 283 10.98 -14.82 -13.10
C VAL A 283 10.25 -16.10 -12.70
N ILE A 284 8.92 -16.07 -12.57
CA ILE A 284 8.13 -17.25 -12.19
C ILE A 284 8.31 -18.38 -13.22
N LYS A 285 8.25 -18.05 -14.51
CA LYS A 285 8.46 -19.00 -15.59
C LYS A 285 9.87 -19.58 -15.55
N ALA A 286 10.88 -18.77 -15.29
CA ALA A 286 12.26 -19.22 -15.19
C ALA A 286 12.48 -20.15 -13.99
N VAL A 287 11.90 -19.85 -12.84
CA VAL A 287 12.03 -20.68 -11.63
C VAL A 287 11.26 -21.98 -11.80
N ARG A 288 10.01 -21.95 -12.27
CA ARG A 288 9.16 -23.15 -12.39
C ARG A 288 9.54 -24.02 -13.59
N GLY A 289 10.02 -23.43 -14.68
CA GLY A 289 10.39 -24.15 -15.91
C GLY A 289 11.80 -24.77 -15.90
N GLY A 290 12.55 -24.61 -14.81
CA GLY A 290 13.95 -25.05 -14.68
C GLY A 290 14.24 -25.95 -13.47
N ILE A 291 13.21 -26.61 -12.92
CA ILE A 291 13.32 -27.67 -11.89
C ILE A 291 13.03 -29.03 -12.54
N ALA A 292 13.66 -29.28 -13.70
CA ALA A 292 13.92 -30.62 -14.20
C ALA A 292 15.44 -30.83 -14.17
#